data_AF-A0A6A7LEF2-F1
#
_entry.id   AF-A0A6A7LEF2-F1
#
_cell.length_a   1.000
_cell.length_b   1.000
_cell.length_c   1.000
_cell.angle_alpha   90.00
_cell.angle_beta   90.00
_cell.angle_gamma   90.00
#
_symmetry.space_group_name_H-M   'P 1'
#
loop_
_entity.id
_entity.type
_entity.pdbx_description
1 polymer ?
#
loop_
_entity_poly.entity_id
_entity_poly.type
_entity_poly.pdbx_seq_one_letter_code
_entity_poly.pdbx_strand_id
1 'polypeptide(L)'
;MCSPKFHGKLIIVGDLIREAIAHEVALKISEISYLPVRSYGIEQILHGPRVTLDKETSIIAFTSTSQDRQGSLIKYANAVGAELIEINDEWPQQQ
;
A
#
# COMPACT_ATOMS: atom_id res chain seq x y z
N MET A 1 8.20 -19.48 3.93
CA MET A 1 7.89 -18.11 3.47
C MET A 1 7.23 -18.23 2.11
N CYS A 2 5.96 -17.84 2.00
CA CYS A 2 5.31 -17.69 0.70
C CYS A 2 5.80 -16.38 0.10
N SER A 3 6.26 -16.39 -1.16
CA SER A 3 6.51 -15.15 -1.91
C SER A 3 5.22 -14.34 -1.95
N PRO A 4 5.26 -13.00 -1.75
CA PRO A 4 4.11 -12.16 -2.02
C PRO A 4 3.64 -12.40 -3.46
N LYS A 5 2.33 -12.53 -3.63
CA LYS A 5 1.73 -12.76 -4.95
C LYS A 5 1.26 -11.41 -5.46
N PHE A 6 2.16 -10.71 -6.15
CA PHE A 6 1.78 -9.51 -6.90
C PHE A 6 0.87 -9.90 -8.05
N HIS A 7 -0.43 -9.94 -7.77
CA HIS A 7 -1.47 -10.04 -8.77
C HIS A 7 -1.43 -8.76 -9.63
N GLY A 8 -2.05 -8.78 -10.81
CA GLY A 8 -1.85 -7.76 -11.87
C GLY A 8 -2.14 -6.29 -11.52
N LYS A 9 -2.50 -5.98 -10.27
CA LYS A 9 -2.75 -4.63 -9.74
C LYS A 9 -1.89 -4.38 -8.49
N LEU A 10 -0.75 -3.71 -8.65
CA LEU A 10 0.07 -3.24 -7.54
C LEU A 10 -0.26 -1.77 -7.22
N ILE A 11 -0.56 -1.51 -5.96
CA ILE A 11 -0.86 -0.16 -5.46
C ILE A 11 0.10 0.19 -4.32
N ILE A 12 0.73 1.35 -4.42
CA ILE A 12 1.56 1.93 -3.37
C ILE A 12 0.78 3.03 -2.66
N VAL A 13 0.74 3.00 -1.34
CA VAL A 13 0.03 4.00 -0.52
C VAL A 13 1.01 4.68 0.40
N GLY A 14 0.90 6.00 0.54
CA GLY A 14 1.67 6.77 1.52
C GLY A 14 0.79 7.72 2.32
N ASP A 15 1.06 7.90 3.60
CA ASP A 15 0.41 8.92 4.43
C ASP A 15 1.22 10.22 4.47
N LEU A 16 0.54 11.38 4.40
CA LEU A 16 1.16 12.71 4.53
C LEU A 16 2.47 12.83 3.71
N ILE A 17 3.61 13.00 4.40
CA ILE A 17 4.93 13.15 3.80
C ILE A 17 5.39 11.91 3.01
N ARG A 18 4.88 10.71 3.36
CA ARG A 18 5.22 9.44 2.71
C ARG A 18 4.45 9.25 1.39
N GLU A 19 3.48 10.12 1.06
CA GLU A 19 2.84 10.11 -0.26
C GLU A 19 3.87 10.32 -1.38
N ALA A 20 4.84 11.21 -1.20
CA ALA A 20 5.93 11.40 -2.16
C ALA A 20 6.79 10.14 -2.33
N ILE A 21 7.04 9.43 -1.23
CA ILE A 21 7.76 8.14 -1.24
C ILE A 21 6.97 7.10 -2.03
N ALA A 22 5.65 7.01 -1.80
CA ALA A 22 4.78 6.09 -2.51
C ALA A 22 4.78 6.33 -4.03
N HIS A 23 4.74 7.60 -4.47
CA HIS A 23 4.81 7.96 -5.89
C HIS A 23 6.16 7.59 -6.52
N GLU A 24 7.27 7.88 -5.84
CA GLU A 24 8.60 7.55 -6.35
C GLU A 24 8.83 6.03 -6.42
N VAL A 25 8.38 5.28 -5.40
CA VAL A 25 8.46 3.81 -5.40
C VAL A 25 7.64 3.22 -6.54
N ALA A 26 6.42 3.71 -6.77
CA ALA A 26 5.60 3.27 -7.89
C ALA A 26 6.27 3.54 -9.24
N LEU A 27 6.86 4.73 -9.40
CA LEU A 27 7.61 5.10 -10.60
C LEU A 27 8.79 4.13 -10.82
N LYS A 28 9.62 3.88 -9.80
CA LYS A 28 10.78 3.00 -9.90
C LYS A 28 10.42 1.54 -10.21
N ILE A 29 9.37 1.01 -9.59
CA ILE A 29 8.90 -0.34 -9.90
C ILE A 29 8.36 -0.39 -11.33
N SER A 30 7.59 0.62 -11.76
CA SER A 30 7.07 0.69 -13.13
C SER A 30 8.20 0.75 -14.18
N GLU A 31 9.26 1.51 -13.93
CA GLU A 31 10.42 1.66 -14.83
C GLU A 31 11.23 0.36 -14.95
N ILE A 32 11.51 -0.29 -13.82
CA ILE A 32 12.45 -1.42 -13.77
C ILE A 32 11.75 -2.75 -14.09
N SER A 33 10.51 -2.90 -13.64
CA SER A 33 9.77 -4.17 -13.72
C SER A 33 8.72 -4.20 -14.82
N TYR A 34 8.47 -3.07 -15.50
CA TYR A 34 7.41 -2.94 -16.52
C TYR A 34 6.02 -3.36 -16.03
N LEU A 35 5.79 -3.26 -14.72
CA LEU A 35 4.49 -3.57 -14.10
C LEU A 35 3.63 -2.30 -14.04
N PRO A 36 2.30 -2.41 -14.26
CA PRO A 36 1.40 -1.30 -14.05
C PRO A 36 1.22 -1.05 -12.55
N VAL A 37 1.95 -0.06 -12.01
CA VAL A 37 1.89 0.32 -10.60
C VAL A 37 1.16 1.64 -10.45
N ARG A 38 0.24 1.73 -9.48
CA ARG A 38 -0.44 2.97 -9.10
C ARG A 38 0.02 3.43 -7.73
N SER A 39 -0.03 4.72 -7.48
CA SER A 39 0.28 5.29 -6.17
C SER A 39 -0.78 6.30 -5.74
N TYR A 40 -1.08 6.33 -4.44
CA TYR A 40 -2.05 7.23 -3.84
C TYR A 40 -1.63 7.69 -2.46
N GLY A 41 -2.04 8.90 -2.08
CA GLY A 41 -2.11 9.30 -0.68
C GLY A 41 -3.15 8.47 0.09
N ILE A 42 -2.95 8.25 1.39
CA ILE A 42 -3.85 7.44 2.22
C ILE A 42 -5.28 8.01 2.27
N GLU A 43 -5.42 9.33 2.30
CA GLU A 43 -6.74 9.97 2.23
C GLU A 43 -7.35 9.76 0.84
N GLN A 44 -6.56 9.93 -0.22
CA GLN A 44 -7.04 9.75 -1.59
C GLN A 44 -7.63 8.35 -1.77
N ILE A 45 -6.89 7.29 -1.42
CA ILE A 45 -7.36 5.90 -1.59
C ILE A 45 -8.64 5.64 -0.79
N LEU A 46 -8.72 6.17 0.44
CA LEU A 46 -9.89 5.99 1.31
C LEU A 46 -11.14 6.73 0.79
N HIS A 47 -11.00 7.78 0.00
CA HIS A 47 -12.16 8.54 -0.51
C HIS A 47 -12.69 8.08 -1.87
N GLY A 48 -11.98 7.22 -2.61
CA GLY A 48 -12.45 6.79 -3.92
C GLY A 48 -11.79 5.53 -4.45
N PRO A 49 -10.49 5.55 -4.78
CA PRO A 49 -9.77 4.46 -5.42
C PRO A 49 -9.89 3.11 -4.69
N ARG A 50 -10.19 3.07 -3.39
CA ARG A 50 -10.48 1.82 -2.65
C ARG A 50 -11.59 0.97 -3.29
N VAL A 51 -12.53 1.55 -4.02
CA VAL A 51 -13.59 0.78 -4.69
C VAL A 51 -13.08 -0.06 -5.86
N THR A 52 -11.85 0.20 -6.32
CA THR A 52 -11.19 -0.54 -7.41
C THR A 52 -10.36 -1.73 -6.91
N LEU A 53 -10.23 -1.88 -5.59
CA LEU A 53 -9.54 -2.99 -4.96
C LEU A 53 -10.35 -4.27 -5.11
N ASP A 54 -9.64 -5.37 -5.32
CA ASP A 54 -10.18 -6.72 -5.36
C ASP A 54 -9.15 -7.71 -4.78
N LYS A 55 -9.51 -9.00 -4.78
CA LYS A 55 -8.62 -10.10 -4.35
C LYS A 55 -7.33 -10.24 -5.18
N GLU A 56 -7.27 -9.58 -6.34
CA GLU A 56 -6.11 -9.55 -7.24
C GLU A 56 -5.33 -8.24 -7.07
N THR A 57 -5.56 -7.51 -5.98
CA THR A 57 -4.83 -6.31 -5.66
C THR A 57 -3.83 -6.58 -4.55
N SER A 58 -2.58 -6.16 -4.78
CA SER A 58 -1.53 -6.11 -3.76
C SER A 58 -1.26 -4.65 -3.41
N ILE A 59 -1.22 -4.34 -2.12
CA ILE A 59 -1.03 -3.00 -1.59
C ILE A 59 0.25 -2.98 -0.76
N ILE A 60 1.13 -2.01 -1.03
CA ILE A 60 2.27 -1.69 -0.16
C ILE A 60 2.00 -0.32 0.46
N ALA A 61 1.84 -0.27 1.78
CA ALA A 61 1.51 0.94 2.51
C ALA A 61 2.71 1.44 3.32
N PHE A 62 3.16 2.66 3.01
CA PHE A 62 4.13 3.43 3.79
C PHE A 62 3.36 4.31 4.76
N THR A 63 3.26 3.88 6.02
CA THR A 63 2.41 4.54 7.02
C THR A 63 3.09 4.73 8.36
N SER A 64 2.69 5.74 9.13
CA SER A 64 2.99 5.78 10.56
C SER A 64 1.95 4.99 11.34
N THR A 65 2.39 4.17 12.29
CA THR A 65 1.56 3.48 13.30
C THR A 65 0.74 4.43 14.17
N SER A 66 1.11 5.72 14.19
CA SER A 66 0.43 6.75 15.00
C SER A 66 -0.91 7.23 14.42
N GLN A 67 -1.35 6.76 13.25
CA GLN A 67 -2.55 7.26 12.57
C GLN A 67 -3.68 6.23 12.40
N ASP A 68 -4.90 6.61 12.82
CA ASP A 68 -6.14 5.83 12.65
C ASP A 68 -6.45 5.39 11.21
N ARG A 69 -5.87 6.08 10.22
CA ARG A 69 -6.11 5.82 8.80
C ARG A 69 -5.50 4.52 8.31
N GLN A 70 -4.35 4.12 8.86
CA GLN A 70 -3.74 2.82 8.56
C GLN A 70 -4.68 1.68 8.92
N GLY A 71 -5.28 1.72 10.12
CA GLY A 71 -6.27 0.73 10.54
C GLY A 71 -7.49 0.68 9.62
N SER A 72 -7.91 1.80 9.05
CA SER A 72 -9.00 1.86 8.08
C SER A 72 -8.63 1.18 6.75
N LEU A 73 -7.39 1.39 6.27
CA LEU A 73 -6.87 0.74 5.07
C LEU A 73 -6.77 -0.79 5.27
N ILE A 74 -6.23 -1.24 6.41
CA ILE A 74 -6.13 -2.67 6.76
C ILE A 74 -7.51 -3.32 6.79
N LYS A 75 -8.47 -2.72 7.50
CA LYS A 75 -9.84 -3.23 7.58
C LYS A 75 -10.46 -3.39 6.19
N TYR A 76 -10.24 -2.42 5.30
CA TYR A 76 -10.79 -2.47 3.96
C TYR A 76 -10.10 -3.51 3.07
N ALA A 77 -8.76 -3.58 3.09
CA ALA A 77 -7.99 -4.58 2.36
C ALA A 77 -8.42 -6.00 2.75
N ASN A 78 -8.56 -6.27 4.06
CA ASN A 78 -9.06 -7.54 4.58
C ASN A 78 -10.49 -7.85 4.15
N ALA A 79 -11.38 -6.85 4.17
CA ALA A 79 -12.79 -7.04 3.76
C ALA A 79 -12.92 -7.42 2.27
N VAL A 80 -12.02 -6.92 1.43
CA VAL A 80 -11.99 -7.19 -0.02
C VAL A 80 -11.15 -8.43 -0.38
N GLY A 81 -10.30 -8.88 0.54
CA GLY A 81 -9.36 -9.97 0.32
C GLY A 81 -8.10 -9.57 -0.46
N ALA A 82 -7.75 -8.27 -0.45
CA ALA A 82 -6.52 -7.76 -1.04
C ALA A 82 -5.31 -8.08 -0.15
N GLU A 83 -4.16 -8.35 -0.76
CA GLU A 83 -2.90 -8.50 -0.04
C GLU A 83 -2.40 -7.12 0.39
N LEU A 84 -2.01 -6.95 1.66
CA LEU A 84 -1.48 -5.71 2.20
C LEU A 84 -0.14 -5.98 2.90
N ILE A 85 0.89 -5.24 2.49
CA ILE A 85 2.22 -5.21 3.10
C ILE A 85 2.39 -3.82 3.73
N GLU A 86 2.67 -3.80 5.02
CA GLU A 86 2.85 -2.56 5.78
C GLU A 86 4.35 -2.27 5.96
N ILE A 87 4.74 -1.04 5.68
CA ILE A 87 6.09 -0.51 5.90
C ILE A 87 5.92 0.70 6.83
N ASN A 88 6.33 0.51 8.07
CA ASN A 88 6.19 1.49 9.12
C ASN A 88 7.57 1.90 9.65
N ASP A 89 7.65 3.10 10.22
CA ASP A 89 8.91 3.67 10.74
C ASP A 89 9.34 3.07 12.09
N GLU A 90 8.57 2.14 12.65
CA GLU A 90 8.94 1.46 13.90
C GLU A 90 10.08 0.47 13.63
N TRP A 91 11.26 0.77 14.18
CA TRP A 91 12.29 -0.24 14.35
C TRP A 91 11.72 -1.33 15.27
N PRO A 92 11.78 -2.62 14.87
CA PRO A 92 11.39 -3.68 15.79
C PRO A 92 12.26 -3.54 17.04
N GLN A 93 11.63 -3.22 18.17
CA GLN A 93 12.30 -3.33 19.46
C GLN A 93 12.64 -4.80 19.61
N GLN A 94 13.92 -5.13 19.50
CA GLN A 94 14.43 -6.45 19.83
C GLN A 94 14.06 -6.71 21.29
N GLN A 95 13.09 -7.59 21.52
CA GLN A 95 12.86 -8.23 22.82
C GLN A 95 13.90 -9.34 23.02
#